data_AF-A0A0F9T7Y5-F1
#
_entry.id   AF-A0A0F9T7Y5-F1
#
_cell.length_a   1.000
_cell.length_b   1.000
_cell.length_c   1.000
_cell.angle_alpha   90.00
_cell.angle_beta   90.00
_cell.angle_gamma   90.00
#
_symmetry.space_group_name_H-M   'P 1'
#
loop_
_entity.id
_entity.type
_entity.pdbx_description
1 polymer ?
#
loop_
_entity_poly.entity_id
_entity_poly.type
_entity_poly.pdbx_seq_one_letter_code
_entity_poly.pdbx_strand_id
1 'polypeptide(L)'
;MANEIFHNYVTGNTLYFCLFQLDGNVFLSDGLSDEVWGTGARDADNYDMTMTEDGSGGHYVGSMPTVAQGTYRVVVFLQDGANPVDADFPIAEGEIYWDGSGEINMFSEQHSWLKNG
;
A
#
# COMPACT_ATOMS: atom_id res chain seq x y z
N MET A 1 -2.12 -14.83 5.09
CA MET A 1 -1.98 -13.41 5.45
C MET A 1 -0.83 -12.93 4.61
N ALA A 2 -1.12 -12.07 3.65
CA ALA A 2 -0.09 -11.63 2.74
C ALA A 2 0.19 -10.17 3.11
N ASN A 3 1.43 -9.96 3.51
CA ASN A 3 2.00 -8.73 4.05
C ASN A 3 2.74 -8.05 2.90
N GLU A 4 2.01 -7.77 1.81
CA GLU A 4 2.65 -7.35 0.56
C GLU A 4 3.15 -5.92 0.64
N ILE A 5 2.50 -5.11 1.48
CA ILE A 5 2.96 -3.78 1.82
C ILE A 5 3.69 -3.84 3.15
N PHE A 6 4.94 -3.39 3.18
CA PHE A 6 5.67 -3.23 4.43
C PHE A 6 6.54 -1.99 4.43
N HIS A 7 6.72 -1.42 5.61
CA HIS A 7 7.60 -0.27 5.81
C HIS A 7 8.21 -0.33 7.20
N ASN A 8 9.51 -0.01 7.30
CA ASN A 8 10.17 0.10 8.59
C ASN A 8 10.14 1.55 9.05
N TYR A 9 9.63 1.78 10.27
CA TYR A 9 9.54 3.11 10.87
C TYR A 9 9.84 3.04 12.37
N VAL A 10 9.81 4.18 13.05
CA VAL A 10 9.98 4.22 14.51
C VAL A 10 8.83 3.44 15.16
N THR A 11 9.15 2.50 16.05
CA THR A 11 8.16 1.67 16.79
C THR A 11 7.16 2.52 17.59
N GLY A 12 5.95 2.01 17.77
CA GLY A 12 4.90 2.65 18.56
C GLY A 12 4.15 3.78 17.87
N ASN A 13 4.41 4.02 16.58
CA ASN A 13 3.61 4.90 15.73
C ASN A 13 2.44 4.14 15.09
N THR A 14 1.46 4.89 14.57
CA THR A 14 0.40 4.36 13.72
C THR A 14 0.67 4.74 12.28
N LEU A 15 0.73 3.74 11.40
CA LEU A 15 0.90 3.94 9.97
C LEU A 15 -0.32 3.41 9.22
N TYR A 16 -0.59 4.02 8.08
CA TYR A 16 -1.53 3.51 7.09
C TYR A 16 -0.94 3.72 5.70
N PHE A 17 -1.49 3.04 4.71
CA PHE A 17 -1.20 3.33 3.32
C PHE A 17 -2.48 3.65 2.56
N CYS A 18 -2.34 4.41 1.48
CA CYS A 18 -3.38 4.57 0.47
C CYS A 18 -2.92 3.91 -0.82
N LEU A 19 -3.86 3.27 -1.51
CA LEU A 19 -3.62 2.61 -2.79
C LEU A 19 -4.16 3.49 -3.93
N PHE A 20 -3.35 3.71 -4.94
CA PHE A 20 -3.67 4.55 -6.08
C PHE A 20 -3.57 3.77 -7.40
N GLN A 21 -4.49 4.07 -8.31
CA GLN A 21 -4.35 3.77 -9.73
C GLN A 21 -3.22 4.61 -10.35
N LEU A 22 -2.69 4.18 -11.48
CA LEU A 22 -1.64 4.93 -12.20
C LEU A 22 -2.13 6.29 -12.75
N ASP A 23 -3.44 6.48 -12.91
CA ASP A 23 -4.06 7.74 -13.30
C ASP A 23 -4.21 8.75 -12.13
N GLY A 24 -3.90 8.32 -10.90
CA GLY A 24 -3.94 9.14 -9.69
C GLY A 24 -5.23 9.03 -8.89
N ASN A 25 -6.22 8.24 -9.32
CA ASN A 25 -7.37 7.93 -8.47
C ASN A 25 -6.94 7.09 -7.27
N VAL A 26 -7.57 7.33 -6.13
CA VAL A 26 -7.35 6.62 -4.87
C VAL A 26 -8.48 5.63 -4.62
N PHE A 27 -8.14 4.44 -4.13
CA PHE A 27 -9.13 3.47 -3.69
C PHE A 27 -9.70 3.86 -2.33
N LEU A 28 -11.01 3.64 -2.15
CA LEU A 28 -11.60 3.57 -0.81
C LEU A 28 -10.95 2.42 -0.02
N SER A 29 -10.99 2.50 1.31
CA SER A 29 -10.40 1.50 2.21
C SER A 29 -10.95 0.08 2.02
N ASP A 30 -12.13 -0.06 1.41
CA ASP A 30 -12.69 -1.36 1.01
C ASP A 30 -12.07 -1.97 -0.27
N GLY A 31 -11.33 -1.18 -1.04
CA GLY A 31 -10.71 -1.54 -2.32
C GLY A 31 -11.67 -1.77 -3.48
N LEU A 32 -12.96 -1.49 -3.33
CA LEU A 32 -13.98 -1.84 -4.32
C LEU A 32 -14.20 -0.75 -5.38
N SER A 33 -13.90 0.50 -5.04
CA SER A 33 -14.01 1.64 -5.95
C SER A 33 -12.85 2.59 -5.78
N ASP A 34 -12.40 3.15 -6.90
CA ASP A 34 -11.46 4.25 -6.95
C ASP A 34 -12.15 5.55 -7.37
N GLU A 35 -11.61 6.67 -6.90
CA GLU A 35 -12.10 8.00 -7.21
C GLU A 35 -10.99 9.06 -7.08
N VAL A 36 -11.27 10.28 -7.52
CA VAL A 36 -10.38 11.41 -7.25
C VAL A 36 -10.43 11.72 -5.75
N TRP A 37 -9.26 11.87 -5.12
CA TRP A 37 -9.16 12.24 -3.70
C TRP A 37 -10.05 13.45 -3.36
N GLY A 38 -10.76 13.38 -2.24
CA GLY A 38 -11.69 14.42 -1.80
C GLY A 38 -13.12 14.29 -2.33
N THR A 39 -13.40 13.28 -3.17
CA THR A 39 -14.74 13.08 -3.73
C THR A 39 -15.76 12.80 -2.63
N GLY A 40 -16.92 13.44 -2.70
CA GLY A 40 -17.97 13.25 -1.70
C GLY A 40 -17.64 13.79 -0.30
N ALA A 41 -16.68 14.72 -0.20
CA ALA A 41 -16.16 15.24 1.07
C ALA A 41 -15.47 14.18 1.94
N ARG A 42 -14.93 13.14 1.28
CA ARG A 42 -14.08 12.14 1.91
C ARG A 42 -12.65 12.63 2.07
N ASP A 43 -11.97 12.14 3.09
CA ASP A 43 -10.58 12.46 3.43
C ASP A 43 -9.76 11.17 3.62
N ALA A 44 -8.53 11.30 4.12
CA ALA A 44 -7.64 10.17 4.38
C ALA A 44 -8.30 9.00 5.15
N ASP A 45 -9.21 9.25 6.11
CA ASP A 45 -9.93 8.24 6.91
C ASP A 45 -10.90 7.38 6.08
N ASN A 46 -11.09 7.72 4.81
CA ASN A 46 -11.91 6.92 3.88
C ASN A 46 -11.07 6.11 2.89
N TYR A 47 -9.78 6.43 2.77
CA TYR A 47 -8.84 5.81 1.86
C TYR A 47 -7.75 5.01 2.59
N ASP A 48 -7.73 5.06 3.93
CA ASP A 48 -6.69 4.46 4.74
C ASP A 48 -6.80 2.94 4.77
N MET A 49 -5.67 2.29 4.56
CA MET A 49 -5.51 0.85 4.77
C MET A 49 -4.50 0.69 5.90
N THR A 50 -5.00 0.25 7.06
CA THR A 50 -4.21 0.17 8.28
C THR A 50 -2.97 -0.70 8.10
N MET A 51 -1.82 -0.23 8.59
CA MET A 51 -0.62 -1.04 8.75
C MET A 51 -0.42 -1.40 10.22
N THR A 52 -0.17 -2.67 10.50
CA THR A 52 0.05 -3.18 11.86
C THR A 52 1.54 -3.35 12.12
N GLU A 53 2.02 -2.88 13.28
CA GLU A 53 3.38 -3.19 13.73
C GLU A 53 3.49 -4.69 14.05
N ASP A 54 4.37 -5.40 13.36
CA ASP A 54 4.70 -6.79 13.67
C ASP A 54 5.60 -6.83 14.91
N GLY A 55 4.98 -7.10 16.06
CA GLY A 55 5.63 -7.08 17.36
C GLY A 55 5.87 -5.67 17.89
N SER A 56 7.14 -5.30 18.08
CA SER A 56 7.54 -3.98 18.62
C SER A 56 8.89 -3.54 18.05
N GLY A 57 9.18 -3.96 16.81
CA GLY A 57 10.47 -3.76 16.14
C GLY A 57 10.50 -2.58 15.18
N GLY A 58 9.39 -1.85 15.02
CA GLY A 58 9.23 -0.84 13.98
C GLY A 58 9.01 -1.41 12.58
N HIS A 59 8.63 -2.69 12.45
CA HIS A 59 8.27 -3.30 11.17
C HIS A 59 6.76 -3.27 11.00
N TYR A 60 6.26 -2.47 10.06
CA TYR A 60 4.83 -2.32 9.82
C TYR A 60 4.42 -3.06 8.56
N VAL A 61 3.32 -3.80 8.63
CA VAL A 61 2.79 -4.60 7.52
C VAL A 61 1.33 -4.26 7.25
N GLY A 62 0.99 -4.18 5.96
CA GLY A 62 -0.36 -4.00 5.45
C GLY A 62 -0.64 -5.06 4.37
N SER A 63 -1.93 -5.32 4.14
CA SER A 63 -2.37 -6.27 3.12
C SER A 63 -3.01 -5.53 1.96
N MET A 64 -2.71 -5.95 0.73
CA MET A 64 -3.43 -5.47 -0.44
C MET A 64 -4.94 -5.76 -0.30
N PRO A 65 -5.80 -4.78 -0.62
CA PRO A 65 -7.24 -5.02 -0.66
C PRO A 65 -7.61 -5.91 -1.86
N THR A 66 -8.87 -6.32 -1.96
CA THR A 66 -9.34 -7.12 -3.10
C THR A 66 -9.49 -6.24 -4.34
N VAL A 67 -8.40 -6.08 -5.09
CA VAL A 67 -8.35 -5.34 -6.36
C VAL A 67 -8.00 -6.25 -7.53
N ALA A 68 -8.37 -5.81 -8.74
CA ALA A 68 -8.07 -6.53 -9.97
C ALA A 68 -6.55 -6.64 -10.23
N GLN A 69 -6.15 -7.48 -11.19
CA GLN A 69 -4.78 -7.48 -11.69
C GLN A 69 -4.41 -6.10 -12.25
N GLY A 70 -3.21 -5.61 -11.91
CA GLY A 70 -2.76 -4.28 -12.33
C GLY A 70 -1.45 -3.86 -11.70
N THR A 71 -1.07 -2.61 -11.99
CA THR A 71 0.03 -1.92 -11.31
C THR A 71 -0.57 -0.79 -10.51
N TYR A 72 -0.19 -0.71 -9.24
CA TYR A 72 -0.72 0.26 -8.29
C TYR A 72 0.42 1.05 -7.66
N ARG A 73 0.12 2.29 -7.30
CA ARG A 73 0.99 3.10 -6.44
C ARG A 73 0.53 2.99 -5.00
N VAL A 74 1.49 2.89 -4.10
CA VAL A 74 1.26 2.81 -2.66
C VAL A 74 1.96 4.00 -2.04
N VAL A 75 1.24 4.74 -1.21
CA VAL A 75 1.83 5.82 -0.40
C VAL A 75 1.55 5.51 1.06
N VAL A 76 2.62 5.46 1.86
CA VAL A 76 2.55 5.21 3.30
C VAL A 76 2.60 6.54 4.04
N PHE A 77 1.72 6.70 5.01
CA PHE A 77 1.58 7.89 5.83
C PHE A 77 1.83 7.60 7.30
N LEU A 78 2.38 8.60 8.00
CA LEU A 78 2.39 8.65 9.45
C LEU A 78 1.12 9.35 9.93
N GLN A 79 0.27 8.63 10.67
CA GLN A 79 -0.94 9.19 11.26
C GLN A 79 -0.59 10.08 12.45
N ASP A 80 -0.94 11.37 12.39
CA ASP A 80 -0.82 12.30 13.52
C ASP A 80 -2.18 12.46 14.21
N GLY A 81 -2.27 11.93 15.43
CA GLY A 81 -3.50 11.98 16.23
C GLY A 81 -4.38 10.74 16.09
N ALA A 82 -5.69 10.92 16.26
CA ALA A 82 -6.61 9.81 16.52
C ALA A 82 -7.10 9.07 15.27
N ASN A 83 -7.30 9.79 14.16
CA ASN A 83 -7.76 9.26 12.88
C ASN A 83 -6.86 9.78 11.76
N PRO A 84 -6.72 9.05 10.64
CA PRO A 84 -6.10 9.57 9.42
C PRO A 84 -6.73 10.88 8.96
N VAL A 85 -5.90 11.84 8.54
CA VAL A 85 -6.34 13.13 7.99
C VAL A 85 -5.48 13.57 6.82
N ASP A 86 -6.01 14.42 5.93
CA ASP A 86 -5.28 14.93 4.75
C ASP A 86 -3.99 15.72 5.09
N ALA A 87 -3.82 16.11 6.35
CA ALA A 87 -2.62 16.78 6.84
C ALA A 87 -1.50 15.80 7.31
N ASP A 88 -1.78 14.50 7.35
CA ASP A 88 -0.81 13.47 7.71
C ASP A 88 0.34 13.43 6.71
N PHE A 89 1.53 13.05 7.20
CA PHE A 89 2.74 13.19 6.43
C PHE A 89 3.06 11.91 5.63
N PRO A 90 3.24 11.99 4.30
CA PRO A 90 3.70 10.85 3.52
C PRO A 90 5.17 10.55 3.85
N ILE A 91 5.46 9.31 4.25
CA ILE A 91 6.79 8.87 4.68
C ILE A 91 7.47 7.92 3.68
N ALA A 92 6.70 7.30 2.79
CA ALA A 92 7.22 6.46 1.72
C ALA A 92 6.23 6.36 0.56
N GLU A 93 6.75 6.03 -0.62
CA GLU A 93 5.96 5.70 -1.79
C GLU A 93 6.62 4.55 -2.57
N GLY A 94 5.82 3.82 -3.35
CA GLY A 94 6.29 2.74 -4.20
C GLY A 94 5.24 2.27 -5.20
N GLU A 95 5.63 1.36 -6.06
CA GLU A 95 4.72 0.67 -6.98
C GLU A 95 4.69 -0.83 -6.65
N ILE A 96 3.51 -1.43 -6.76
CA ILE A 96 3.31 -2.87 -6.63
C ILE A 96 2.71 -3.40 -7.93
N TYR A 97 3.28 -4.50 -8.42
CA TYR A 97 2.78 -5.25 -9.56
C TYR A 97 1.93 -6.40 -9.03
N TRP A 98 0.66 -6.43 -9.38
CA TRP A 98 -0.33 -7.29 -8.74
C TRP A 98 -0.99 -8.22 -9.74
N ASP A 99 -1.07 -9.51 -9.46
CA ASP A 99 -1.75 -10.49 -10.32
C ASP A 99 -3.26 -10.66 -10.05
N GLY A 100 -3.78 -9.91 -9.08
CA GLY A 100 -5.15 -10.06 -8.57
C GLY A 100 -5.23 -10.88 -7.28
N SER A 101 -4.14 -11.53 -6.86
CA SER A 101 -4.05 -12.36 -5.67
C SER A 101 -2.71 -12.31 -4.93
N GLY A 102 -1.65 -11.81 -5.59
CA GLY A 102 -0.30 -11.71 -5.05
C GLY A 102 0.59 -10.74 -5.83
N GLU A 103 1.70 -10.35 -5.21
CA GLU A 103 2.73 -9.52 -5.82
C GLU A 103 3.52 -10.31 -6.88
N ILE A 104 3.74 -9.68 -8.03
CA ILE A 104 4.55 -10.20 -9.13
C ILE A 104 5.98 -9.71 -9.00
N ASN A 105 6.94 -10.64 -8.95
CA ASN A 105 8.35 -10.31 -9.06
C ASN A 105 8.76 -10.15 -10.54
N MET A 106 8.89 -8.90 -10.97
CA MET A 106 9.27 -8.53 -12.34
C MET A 106 10.71 -8.92 -12.74
N PHE A 107 11.56 -9.36 -11.80
CA PHE A 107 12.95 -9.77 -12.07
C PHE A 107 13.17 -11.29 -12.17
N SER A 108 12.11 -12.10 -12.06
CA SER A 108 12.26 -13.56 -11.96
C SER A 108 12.61 -14.29 -13.27
N GLU A 109 12.59 -13.64 -14.45
CA GLU A 109 12.83 -14.32 -15.74
C GLU A 109 14.28 -14.30 -16.27
N GLN A 110 15.25 -13.68 -15.58
CA GLN A 110 16.60 -13.47 -16.15
C GLN A 110 17.59 -14.65 -15.98
N HIS A 111 17.21 -15.84 -15.51
CA HIS A 111 18.19 -16.91 -15.22
C HIS A 111 17.95 -18.24 -15.96
N SER A 112 17.43 -18.22 -17.19
CA SER A 112 17.22 -19.43 -18.02
C SER A 112 18.40 -19.79 -18.94
N TRP A 113 19.41 -18.92 -19.12
CA TRP A 113 20.47 -19.16 -20.13
C TRP A 113 21.71 -19.95 -19.66
N LEU A 114 21.80 -20.39 -18.41
CA LEU A 114 23.01 -21.08 -17.90
C LEU A 114 22.89 -22.61 -17.73
N LYS A 115 21.88 -23.26 -18.31
CA LYS A 115 21.73 -24.74 -18.17
C LYS A 115 22.10 -25.60 -19.37
N ASN A 116 22.75 -25.04 -20.40
CA ASN A 116 23.32 -25.84 -21.49
C ASN A 116 24.78 -25.45 -21.74
N GLY A 117 25.70 -26.12 -21.05
CA GLY A 117 27.15 -26.07 -21.24
C GLY A 117 27.83 -27.22 -20.52
#